data_AF-E0LU76-F1
#
_entry.id   AF-E0LU76-F1
#
_cell.length_a   1.000
_cell.length_b   1.000
_cell.length_c   1.000
_cell.angle_alpha   90.00
_cell.angle_beta   90.00
_cell.angle_gamma   90.00
#
_symmetry.space_group_name_H-M   'P 1'
#
loop_
_entity.id
_entity.type
_entity.pdbx_description
1 polymer ?
#
loop_
_entity_poly.entity_id
_entity_poly.type
_entity_poly.pdbx_seq_one_letter_code
_entity_poly.pdbx_strand_id
1 'polypeptide(L)' 'MVMKIRCSQCGSTRFVFTEYHEEEHNVHGARCANCKKCLDSQDLLPTTPMDPITQCLLASQKTVRAPD' A
#
# COMPACT_ATOMS: atom_id res chain seq x y z
N MET A 1 -13.45 -6.24 -9.96
CA MET A 1 -13.57 -5.25 -8.85
C MET A 1 -12.45 -4.23 -9.02
N VAL A 2 -12.75 -2.93 -9.03
CA VAL A 2 -11.72 -1.87 -9.06
C VAL A 2 -11.54 -1.37 -7.62
N MET A 3 -10.35 -1.56 -7.04
CA MET A 3 -10.03 -1.07 -5.69
C MET A 3 -9.96 0.47 -5.71
N LYS A 4 -10.59 1.12 -4.72
CA LYS A 4 -10.41 2.55 -4.47
C LYS A 4 -9.41 2.72 -3.35
N ILE A 5 -8.36 3.50 -3.58
CA ILE A 5 -7.37 3.90 -2.57
C ILE A 5 -8.10 4.55 -1.39
N ARG A 6 -7.72 4.18 -0.17
CA ARG A 6 -8.25 4.73 1.09
C ARG A 6 -7.10 5.07 2.01
N CYS A 7 -7.23 6.19 2.72
CA CYS A 7 -6.27 6.56 3.74
C CYS A 7 -6.32 5.53 4.88
N SER A 8 -5.20 4.88 5.17
CA SER A 8 -5.05 3.85 6.20
C SER A 8 -5.29 4.40 7.61
N GLN A 9 -5.14 5.71 7.80
CA GLN A 9 -5.35 6.36 9.10
C GLN A 9 -6.81 6.74 9.36
N CYS A 10 -7.55 7.20 8.34
CA CYS A 10 -8.90 7.75 8.55
C CYS A 10 -9.98 7.21 7.60
N GLY A 11 -9.64 6.31 6.67
CA GLY A 11 -10.56 5.68 5.72
C GLY A 11 -11.05 6.56 4.57
N SER A 12 -10.66 7.84 4.53
CA SER A 12 -11.02 8.78 3.45
C SER A 12 -10.56 8.27 2.08
N THR A 13 -11.42 8.39 1.09
CA THR A 13 -11.11 8.13 -0.34
C THR A 13 -10.62 9.38 -1.08
N ARG A 14 -10.57 10.53 -0.41
CA ARG A 14 -10.22 11.82 -1.00
C ARG A 14 -8.77 12.15 -0.70
N PHE A 15 -8.01 12.41 -1.75
CA PHE A 15 -6.60 12.83 -1.71
C PHE A 15 -6.42 14.09 -2.55
N VAL A 16 -5.43 14.90 -2.20
CA VAL A 16 -5.02 16.12 -2.91
C VAL A 16 -3.57 15.95 -3.31
N PHE A 17 -3.24 16.20 -4.57
CA PHE A 17 -1.85 16.18 -5.04
C PHE A 17 -1.07 17.32 -4.40
N THR A 18 0.14 17.01 -3.95
CA THR A 18 1.09 17.97 -3.38
C THR A 18 2.22 18.22 -4.37
N GLU A 19 2.79 19.42 -4.30
CA GLU A 19 3.99 19.74 -5.07
C GLU A 19 5.15 18.81 -4.66
N TYR A 20 5.96 18.44 -5.64
CA TYR A 20 7.13 17.60 -5.42
C TYR A 20 8.21 18.43 -4.72
N HIS A 21 8.62 17.99 -3.52
CA HIS A 21 9.78 18.51 -2.83
C HIS A 21 10.84 17.41 -2.79
N GLU A 22 12.08 17.74 -3.20
CA GLU A 22 13.18 16.77 -3.27
C GLU A 22 13.44 16.08 -1.92
N GLU A 23 13.14 16.71 -0.79
CA GLU A 23 13.29 16.12 0.55
C GLU A 23 12.26 15.01 0.88
N GLU A 24 11.18 14.89 0.09
CA GLU A 24 10.06 13.96 0.33
C GLU A 24 10.12 12.70 -0.57
N HIS A 25 11.29 12.10 -0.74
CA HIS A 25 11.51 10.92 -1.62
C HIS A 25 10.59 9.70 -1.35
N ASN A 26 9.98 9.60 -0.17
CA ASN A 26 9.09 8.50 0.21
C ASN A 26 7.59 8.86 0.19
N VAL A 27 7.23 10.05 -0.31
CA VAL A 27 5.85 10.53 -0.35
C VAL A 27 5.33 10.41 -1.77
N HIS A 28 4.19 9.74 -1.98
CA HIS A 28 3.61 9.54 -3.32
C HIS A 28 2.94 10.80 -3.90
N GLY A 29 3.43 12.00 -3.55
CA GLY A 29 2.97 13.27 -4.10
C GLY A 29 1.50 13.60 -3.82
N ALA A 30 0.90 13.01 -2.78
CA ALA A 30 -0.47 13.28 -2.40
C ALA A 30 -0.68 13.21 -0.89
N ARG A 31 -1.67 13.94 -0.38
CA ARG A 31 -2.09 13.93 1.03
C ARG A 31 -3.58 13.68 1.16
N CYS A 32 -3.97 13.00 2.24
CA CYS A 32 -5.37 12.79 2.58
C CYS A 32 -6.08 14.13 2.77
N ALA A 33 -7.20 14.35 2.07
CA ALA A 33 -7.96 15.59 2.17
C ALA A 33 -8.51 15.83 3.60
N ASN A 34 -8.74 14.75 4.35
CA ASN A 34 -9.31 14.76 5.70
C ASN A 34 -8.24 14.94 6.81
N CYS A 35 -7.36 13.95 7.00
CA CYS A 35 -6.38 13.96 8.10
C CYS A 35 -5.00 14.53 7.73
N LYS A 36 -4.81 14.97 6.48
CA LYS A 36 -3.55 15.55 5.95
C LYS A 36 -2.32 14.63 5.97
N LYS A 37 -2.49 13.37 6.38
CA LYS A 37 -1.48 12.30 6.24
C LYS A 37 -1.00 12.21 4.80
N CYS A 38 0.32 12.08 4.61
CA CYS A 38 0.93 11.74 3.34
C CYS A 38 0.44 10.38 2.84
N LEU A 39 0.23 10.28 1.54
CA LEU A 39 -0.06 9.01 0.85
C LEU A 39 1.22 8.17 0.87
N ASP A 40 1.14 6.98 1.48
CA ASP A 40 2.23 6.01 1.56
C ASP A 40 1.85 4.69 0.87
N SER A 41 2.80 3.75 0.82
CA SER A 41 2.59 2.44 0.18
C SER A 41 1.47 1.64 0.84
N GLN A 42 1.22 1.82 2.14
CA GLN A 42 0.17 1.10 2.85
C GLN A 42 -1.24 1.51 2.38
N ASP A 43 -1.41 2.78 1.97
CA ASP A 43 -2.66 3.26 1.36
C ASP A 43 -2.93 2.64 -0.03
N LEU A 44 -1.87 2.20 -0.72
CA LEU A 44 -1.92 1.60 -2.06
C LEU A 44 -2.12 0.08 -2.03
N LEU A 45 -1.81 -0.56 -0.90
CA LEU A 45 -1.96 -2.00 -0.76
C LEU A 45 -3.43 -2.38 -0.58
N PRO A 46 -3.89 -3.46 -1.23
CA PRO A 46 -5.24 -3.93 -1.02
C PRO A 46 -5.38 -4.46 0.42
N THR A 47 -6.38 -3.96 1.15
CA THR A 47 -6.72 -4.45 2.50
C THR A 47 -7.43 -5.81 2.46
N THR A 48 -7.60 -6.40 1.28
CA THR A 48 -8.14 -7.76 1.18
C THR A 48 -7.20 -8.71 1.90
N PRO A 49 -7.73 -9.54 2.82
CA PRO A 49 -6.95 -10.61 3.39
C PRO A 49 -6.30 -11.41 2.26
N MET A 50 -5.01 -11.69 2.38
CA MET A 50 -4.32 -12.57 1.44
C MET A 50 -5.10 -13.88 1.34
N ASP A 51 -5.46 -14.27 0.12
CA ASP A 51 -6.16 -15.53 -0.13
C ASP A 51 -5.37 -16.68 0.54
N PRO A 52 -6.03 -17.60 1.27
CA PRO A 52 -5.38 -18.72 1.93
C PRO A 52 -4.46 -19.52 1.00
N ILE A 53 -4.82 -19.66 -0.28
CA ILE A 53 -4.00 -20.32 -1.30
C ILE A 53 -2.69 -19.55 -1.52
N THR A 54 -2.76 -18.23 -1.60
CA THR A 54 -1.56 -17.38 -1.74
C THR A 54 -0.62 -17.54 -0.54
N GLN A 55 -1.17 -17.67 0.68
CA GLN A 55 -0.36 -17.95 1.87
C GLN A 55 0.33 -19.31 1.80
N CYS A 56 -0.39 -20.36 1.39
CA CYS A 56 0.17 -21.70 1.19
C CYS A 56 1.28 -21.71 0.13
N LEU A 57 1.09 -21.01 -0.99
CA LEU A 57 2.08 -20.93 -2.07
C LEU A 57 3.36 -20.20 -1.63
N LEU A 58 3.25 -19.08 -0.90
CA LEU A 58 4.41 -18.36 -0.36
C LEU A 58 5.17 -19.17 0.70
N ALA A 59 4.47 -19.93 1.53
CA ALA A 59 5.09 -20.82 2.51
C ALA A 59 5.88 -21.94 1.82
N SER A 60 5.32 -22.51 0.75
CA SER A 60 5.97 -23.59 -0.03
C SER A 60 7.23 -23.09 -0.76
N GLN A 61 7.24 -21.86 -1.28
CA GLN A 61 8.44 -21.29 -1.93
C GLN A 61 9.62 -21.07 -0.97
N LYS A 62 9.39 -20.81 0.32
CA LYS A 62 10.46 -20.72 1.32
C LYS A 62 11.18 -22.07 1.54
N THR A 63 10.51 -23.18 1.28
CA THR A 63 11.07 -24.53 1.42
C THR A 63 11.78 -25.06 0.17
N VAL A 64 11.61 -24.40 -0.98
CA VAL A 64 12.21 -24.81 -2.26
C VAL A 64 13.36 -23.87 -2.65
N ARG A 65 14.21 -23.48 -1.69
CA ARG A 65 15.56 -23.03 -2.05
C ARG A 65 16.35 -24.29 -2.37
N ALA A 66 16.66 -24.50 -3.65
CA ALA A 66 17.58 -25.53 -4.08
C ALA A 66 18.90 -25.37 -3.31
N PRO A 67 19.52 -26.46 -2.82
CA PRO A 67 20.88 -26.39 -2.32
C PRO A 67 21.83 -26.04 -3.48
N ASP A 68 22.83 -25.20 -3.20
CA ASP A 68 23.96 -24.91 -4.10
C ASP A 68 24.76 -26.19 -4.44
#